data_AF-A0A2D8V3S0-F1
#
_entry.id   AF-A0A2D8V3S0-F1
#
_cell.length_a   1.000
_cell.length_b   1.000
_cell.length_c   1.000
_cell.angle_alpha   90.00
_cell.angle_beta   90.00
_cell.angle_gamma   90.00
#
_symmetry.space_group_name_H-M   'P 1'
#
loop_
_entity.id
_entity.type
_entity.pdbx_description
1 polymer ?
#
loop_
_entity_poly.entity_id
_entity_poly.type
_entity_poly.pdbx_seq_one_letter_code
_entity_poly.pdbx_strand_id
1 'polypeptide(L)'
;MVNEVDNRPRDCHTARRTLKFFLDTTTLLTPGRVVGGSPPSILKLSRGGETTVNKIISGGDVEYSALVRRMLNLNQLHPLPESSAVDPADKVTVITPVFGQRLHQHPADNGIHIIVVDDGSTPPVHDATIRLDRNCGPAAARNVALTSITTEFVAFVDADIDVGLDSTWLTTLLAHFDDPEVVAVAPRVRSRPQRGVIGYHERHKGALDLGPRPAVVRPGTRVSYVPAAALICRAEAVRAIGGFDEDLRTGEDVDLVWRLHDAGWTVRYDPSIEVQHEPRASFREWWNQRVGYGNSSAALAERHGDEQLSPLVTSPWSLAVIVAMVATKRPSVGATVGLGLIGAASQQLRQRAPDLTDSEARKFVIRGTQATATALGRAIRRVWWPLLILLCPISRSARRLLAASAVFAVAPMVVVDDIAHGVGIWSGVIKHRRFGPVIPVLRRSRPQPASSTP
;
A
#
# COMPACT_ATOMS: atom_id res chain seq x y z
N MET A 1 2.08 -18.65 -11.36
CA MET A 1 2.33 -19.72 -10.36
C MET A 1 1.22 -20.73 -10.50
N VAL A 2 1.55 -22.01 -10.57
CA VAL A 2 0.64 -23.14 -10.35
C VAL A 2 1.27 -23.85 -9.16
N ASN A 3 0.70 -23.70 -7.96
CA ASN A 3 1.20 -24.42 -6.78
C ASN A 3 0.06 -25.27 -6.25
N GLU A 4 0.21 -26.60 -6.36
CA GLU A 4 -0.50 -27.58 -5.53
C GLU A 4 -0.07 -27.41 -4.08
N VAL A 5 -0.99 -27.64 -3.15
CA VAL A 5 -0.71 -27.56 -1.70
C VAL A 5 -1.28 -28.81 -1.04
N ASP A 6 -0.38 -29.48 -0.30
CA ASP A 6 -0.61 -30.59 0.61
C ASP A 6 -1.31 -30.10 1.89
N ASN A 7 -2.20 -30.95 2.42
CA ASN A 7 -3.32 -30.58 3.27
C ASN A 7 -3.04 -30.89 4.74
N ARG A 8 -1.94 -30.37 5.31
CA ARG A 8 -1.64 -30.56 6.74
C ARG A 8 -1.92 -29.30 7.57
N PRO A 9 -2.79 -29.39 8.60
CA PRO A 9 -3.09 -28.28 9.49
C PRO A 9 -1.92 -28.02 10.43
N ARG A 10 -1.55 -26.73 10.60
CA ARG A 10 -0.85 -26.28 11.81
C ARG A 10 -1.91 -26.13 12.89
N ASP A 11 -1.72 -26.82 14.01
CA ASP A 11 -2.58 -26.72 15.18
C ASP A 11 -2.57 -25.29 15.73
N CYS A 12 -3.60 -24.53 15.38
CA CYS A 12 -4.06 -23.38 16.14
C CYS A 12 -5.46 -23.74 16.61
N HIS A 13 -5.64 -23.92 17.93
CA HIS A 13 -6.94 -24.03 18.56
C HIS A 13 -7.66 -22.68 18.52
N THR A 14 -8.01 -22.20 17.33
CA THR A 14 -9.04 -21.18 17.14
C THR A 14 -10.36 -21.92 16.98
N ALA A 15 -11.33 -21.63 17.85
CA ALA A 15 -12.71 -22.05 17.66
C ALA A 15 -13.12 -21.77 16.20
N ARG A 16 -13.79 -22.74 15.55
CA ARG A 16 -14.21 -22.66 14.14
C ARG A 16 -15.14 -21.45 13.94
N ARG A 17 -14.54 -20.28 13.71
CA ARG A 17 -15.25 -19.04 13.40
C ARG A 17 -15.52 -19.02 11.92
N THR A 18 -16.80 -19.04 11.57
CA THR A 18 -17.26 -18.84 10.20
C THR A 18 -17.42 -17.34 9.97
N LEU A 19 -16.87 -16.82 8.88
CA LEU A 19 -16.98 -15.41 8.50
C LEU A 19 -17.57 -15.28 7.11
N LYS A 20 -18.12 -14.09 6.83
CA LYS A 20 -18.52 -13.70 5.49
C LYS A 20 -17.38 -13.03 4.77
N PHE A 21 -17.33 -13.28 3.48
CA PHE A 21 -16.33 -12.72 2.59
C PHE A 21 -16.97 -12.28 1.28
N PHE A 22 -16.27 -11.41 0.56
CA PHE A 22 -16.61 -11.05 -0.81
C PHE A 22 -15.39 -11.12 -1.71
N LEU A 23 -15.60 -11.36 -3.00
CA LEU A 23 -14.52 -11.39 -3.98
C LEU A 23 -14.08 -9.96 -4.32
N ASP A 24 -12.78 -9.75 -4.45
CA ASP A 24 -12.26 -8.49 -4.99
C ASP A 24 -12.79 -8.29 -6.42
N THR A 25 -13.05 -7.04 -6.80
CA THR A 25 -13.61 -6.70 -8.11
C THR A 25 -12.68 -7.05 -9.28
N THR A 26 -11.38 -7.28 -9.02
CA THR A 26 -10.42 -7.74 -10.01
C THR A 26 -10.32 -9.27 -10.11
N THR A 27 -11.00 -9.98 -9.22
CA THR A 27 -11.05 -11.44 -9.20
C THR A 27 -12.03 -11.97 -10.23
N LEU A 28 -11.52 -12.84 -11.10
CA LEU A 28 -12.27 -13.55 -12.11
C LEU A 28 -12.33 -15.03 -11.73
N LEU A 29 -13.53 -15.59 -11.83
CA LEU A 29 -13.75 -17.02 -11.66
C LEU A 29 -13.81 -17.67 -13.03
N THR A 30 -13.01 -18.72 -13.20
CA THR A 30 -13.12 -19.62 -14.35
C THR A 30 -13.29 -21.04 -13.83
N PRO A 31 -13.82 -22.00 -14.62
CA PRO A 31 -14.01 -23.37 -14.16
C PRO A 31 -12.74 -23.93 -13.51
N GLY A 32 -12.85 -24.30 -12.23
CA GLY A 32 -11.74 -24.80 -11.40
C GLY A 32 -10.63 -23.80 -11.07
N ARG A 33 -10.83 -22.49 -11.24
CA ARG A 33 -9.78 -21.49 -10.99
C ARG A 33 -10.27 -20.13 -10.51
N VAL A 34 -9.36 -19.44 -9.83
CA VAL A 34 -9.47 -18.02 -9.50
C VAL A 34 -8.30 -17.28 -10.13
N VAL A 35 -8.59 -16.23 -10.90
CA VAL A 35 -7.60 -15.41 -11.61
C VAL A 35 -7.73 -13.97 -11.17
N GLY A 36 -6.64 -13.35 -10.73
CA GLY A 36 -6.64 -11.94 -10.34
C GLY A 36 -5.81 -11.68 -9.09
N GLY A 37 -6.18 -10.62 -8.35
CA GLY A 37 -5.52 -10.23 -7.11
C GLY A 37 -4.30 -9.32 -7.31
N SER A 38 -3.66 -8.99 -6.19
CA SER A 38 -2.45 -8.16 -6.12
C SER A 38 -1.42 -8.83 -5.21
N PRO A 39 -0.34 -9.41 -5.78
CA PRO A 39 0.03 -9.39 -7.19
C PRO A 39 -0.87 -10.31 -8.03
N PRO A 40 -0.96 -10.07 -9.36
CA PRO A 40 -1.75 -10.92 -10.25
C PRO A 40 -1.33 -12.38 -10.16
N SER A 41 -2.30 -13.25 -9.87
CA SER A 41 -2.08 -14.67 -9.62
C SER A 41 -3.18 -15.53 -10.23
N ILE A 42 -2.88 -16.82 -10.35
CA ILE A 42 -3.82 -17.85 -10.81
C ILE A 42 -3.79 -18.95 -9.76
N LEU A 43 -4.95 -19.25 -9.21
CA LEU A 43 -5.14 -20.30 -8.23
C LEU A 43 -5.98 -21.40 -8.85
N LYS A 44 -5.48 -22.64 -8.84
CA LYS A 44 -6.28 -23.81 -9.18
C LYS A 44 -7.09 -24.23 -7.96
N LEU A 45 -8.35 -24.55 -8.17
CA LEU A 45 -9.27 -25.03 -7.13
C LEU A 45 -9.41 -26.55 -7.23
N SER A 46 -9.42 -27.21 -6.08
CA SER A 46 -9.96 -28.56 -5.96
C SER A 46 -11.49 -28.51 -6.00
N ARG A 47 -12.17 -29.66 -6.14
CA ARG A 47 -13.65 -29.71 -6.01
C ARG A 47 -14.16 -29.11 -4.69
N GLY A 48 -13.44 -29.38 -3.59
CA GLY A 48 -13.74 -28.76 -2.30
C GLY A 48 -13.55 -27.24 -2.33
N GLY A 49 -12.47 -26.77 -2.95
CA GLY A 49 -12.20 -25.35 -3.13
C GLY A 49 -13.24 -24.62 -3.99
N GLU A 50 -13.72 -25.25 -5.06
CA GLU A 50 -14.85 -24.72 -5.86
C GLU A 50 -16.11 -24.59 -5.01
N THR A 51 -16.40 -25.60 -4.18
CA THR A 51 -17.54 -25.57 -3.27
C THR A 51 -17.42 -24.42 -2.28
N THR A 52 -16.24 -24.23 -1.68
CA THR A 52 -15.95 -23.10 -0.78
C THR A 52 -16.15 -21.76 -1.48
N VAL A 53 -15.58 -21.58 -2.67
CA VAL A 53 -15.70 -20.34 -3.44
C VAL A 53 -17.15 -20.06 -3.85
N ASN A 54 -17.90 -21.08 -4.27
CA ASN A 54 -19.33 -20.95 -4.57
C ASN A 54 -20.12 -20.51 -3.33
N LYS A 55 -19.81 -21.06 -2.15
CA LYS A 55 -20.44 -20.63 -0.89
C LYS A 55 -20.18 -19.15 -0.58
N ILE A 56 -18.96 -18.66 -0.82
CA ILE A 56 -18.61 -17.23 -0.66
C ILE A 56 -19.45 -16.37 -1.61
N ILE A 57 -19.56 -16.74 -2.89
CA ILE A 57 -20.33 -15.98 -3.88
C ILE A 57 -21.81 -15.92 -3.52
N SER A 58 -22.34 -17.01 -2.96
CA SER A 58 -23.72 -17.09 -2.47
C SER A 58 -23.92 -16.36 -1.13
N GLY A 59 -22.90 -15.72 -0.57
CA GLY A 59 -22.97 -14.96 0.69
C GLY A 59 -23.04 -15.82 1.95
N GLY A 60 -22.69 -17.11 1.85
CA GLY A 60 -22.70 -18.03 2.99
C GLY A 60 -21.44 -17.91 3.85
N ASP A 61 -21.55 -18.26 5.13
CA ASP A 61 -20.43 -18.20 6.05
C ASP A 61 -19.40 -19.31 5.77
N VAL A 62 -18.12 -18.98 5.81
CA VAL A 62 -17.04 -19.91 5.49
C VAL A 62 -16.02 -19.93 6.61
N GLU A 63 -15.56 -21.12 6.97
CA GLU A 63 -14.45 -21.28 7.93
C GLU A 63 -13.13 -20.77 7.33
N TYR A 64 -12.26 -20.23 8.19
CA TYR A 64 -10.88 -19.99 7.81
C TYR A 64 -10.20 -21.29 7.40
N SER A 65 -9.93 -21.43 6.11
CA SER A 65 -9.19 -22.55 5.52
C SER A 65 -7.91 -22.05 4.87
N ALA A 66 -6.98 -22.97 4.57
CA ALA A 66 -5.76 -22.65 3.82
C ALA A 66 -6.07 -21.96 2.46
N LEU A 67 -7.18 -22.33 1.82
CA LEU A 67 -7.67 -21.68 0.60
C LEU A 67 -8.06 -20.21 0.86
N VAL A 68 -8.90 -19.97 1.88
CA VAL A 68 -9.34 -18.62 2.24
C VAL A 68 -8.15 -17.74 2.61
N ARG A 69 -7.22 -18.23 3.46
CA ARG A 69 -5.99 -17.50 3.83
C ARG A 69 -5.14 -17.18 2.60
N ARG A 70 -4.98 -18.13 1.68
CA ARG A 70 -4.23 -17.91 0.44
C ARG A 70 -4.88 -16.86 -0.45
N MET A 71 -6.21 -16.89 -0.61
CA MET A 71 -6.94 -15.90 -1.41
C MET A 71 -6.92 -14.50 -0.77
N LEU A 72 -7.00 -14.40 0.57
CA LEU A 72 -6.81 -13.14 1.31
C LEU A 72 -5.42 -12.56 1.04
N ASN A 73 -4.37 -13.37 1.18
CA ASN A 73 -2.98 -12.93 0.95
C ASN A 73 -2.73 -12.50 -0.50
N LEU A 74 -3.46 -13.08 -1.44
CA LEU A 74 -3.43 -12.71 -2.86
C LEU A 74 -4.34 -11.51 -3.20
N ASN A 75 -5.05 -10.93 -2.24
CA ASN A 75 -6.05 -9.88 -2.47
C ASN A 75 -7.13 -10.31 -3.48
N GLN A 76 -7.56 -11.57 -3.42
CA GLN A 76 -8.61 -12.12 -4.28
C GLN A 76 -9.99 -12.14 -3.61
N LEU A 77 -10.01 -12.12 -2.27
CA LEU A 77 -11.21 -11.97 -1.45
C LEU A 77 -10.90 -11.07 -0.26
N HIS A 78 -11.95 -10.50 0.35
CA HIS A 78 -11.87 -9.68 1.56
C HIS A 78 -12.95 -10.09 2.58
N PRO A 79 -12.68 -10.01 3.89
CA PRO A 79 -13.68 -10.22 4.91
C PRO A 79 -14.73 -9.10 4.83
N LEU A 80 -15.97 -9.45 5.16
CA LEU A 80 -17.03 -8.50 5.48
C LEU A 80 -17.02 -8.32 7.00
N PRO A 81 -16.36 -7.27 7.53
CA PRO A 81 -16.42 -7.00 8.96
C PRO A 81 -17.87 -6.68 9.33
N GLU A 82 -18.50 -7.54 10.13
CA GLU A 82 -19.70 -7.18 10.87
C GLU A 82 -19.22 -6.34 12.06
N SER A 83 -19.86 -5.20 12.36
CA SER A 83 -19.42 -4.30 13.45
C SER A 83 -19.08 -5.08 14.70
N SER A 84 -17.91 -4.83 15.27
CA SER A 84 -17.51 -5.53 16.50
C SER A 84 -18.54 -5.25 17.59
N ALA A 85 -18.92 -6.29 18.33
CA ALA A 85 -19.72 -6.14 19.56
C ALA A 85 -18.89 -5.56 20.72
N VAL A 86 -17.59 -5.34 20.51
CA VAL A 86 -16.66 -4.79 21.50
C VAL A 86 -16.82 -3.28 21.58
N ASP A 87 -17.06 -2.79 22.80
CA ASP A 87 -17.00 -1.37 23.11
C ASP A 87 -15.53 -0.88 23.03
N PRO A 88 -15.20 0.08 22.16
CA PRO A 88 -13.83 0.59 22.03
C PRO A 88 -13.31 1.28 23.30
N ALA A 89 -14.19 1.80 24.18
CA ALA A 89 -13.80 2.63 25.32
C ALA A 89 -12.79 1.95 26.26
N ASP A 90 -12.99 0.66 26.56
CA ASP A 90 -12.11 -0.11 27.46
C ASP A 90 -10.94 -0.81 26.77
N LYS A 91 -10.90 -0.77 25.43
CA LYS A 91 -10.01 -1.61 24.62
C LYS A 91 -9.03 -0.83 23.78
N VAL A 92 -9.24 0.46 23.57
CA VAL A 92 -8.45 1.29 22.68
C VAL A 92 -7.94 2.52 23.42
N THR A 93 -6.63 2.78 23.32
CA THR A 93 -6.06 4.10 23.61
C THR A 93 -5.67 4.77 22.31
N VAL A 94 -6.10 6.02 22.12
CA VAL A 94 -5.71 6.85 20.97
C VAL A 94 -4.44 7.62 21.32
N ILE A 95 -3.44 7.60 20.44
CA ILE A 95 -2.26 8.46 20.51
C ILE A 95 -2.32 9.49 19.39
N THR A 96 -2.19 10.76 19.77
CA THR A 96 -2.12 11.87 18.82
C THR A 96 -0.86 12.69 19.02
N PRO A 97 0.14 12.58 18.11
CA PRO A 97 1.31 13.44 18.12
C PRO A 97 0.96 14.83 17.55
N VAL A 98 1.45 15.90 18.17
CA VAL A 98 1.16 17.29 17.79
C VAL A 98 2.44 18.11 17.72
N PHE A 99 2.56 18.95 16.68
CA PHE A 99 3.58 19.99 16.59
C PHE A 99 3.04 21.28 15.94
N GLY A 100 3.13 22.43 16.64
CA GLY A 100 2.94 23.77 16.05
C GLY A 100 1.51 24.31 15.93
N GLN A 101 0.51 23.63 16.50
CA GLN A 101 -0.93 23.95 16.51
C GLN A 101 -1.73 23.50 15.28
N ARG A 102 -2.49 22.42 15.48
CA ARG A 102 -3.81 22.09 14.91
C ARG A 102 -4.23 20.77 15.54
N LEU A 103 -4.87 20.83 16.70
CA LEU A 103 -5.65 19.71 17.22
C LEU A 103 -7.04 19.86 16.62
N HIS A 104 -7.41 19.00 15.68
CA HIS A 104 -8.82 18.83 15.39
C HIS A 104 -9.51 18.24 16.62
N GLN A 105 -10.80 18.54 16.79
CA GLN A 105 -11.57 17.95 17.89
C GLN A 105 -11.43 16.43 17.81
N HIS A 106 -10.80 15.86 18.82
CA HIS A 106 -10.94 14.44 19.08
C HIS A 106 -12.43 14.16 19.27
N PRO A 107 -12.94 13.00 18.83
CA PRO A 107 -14.33 12.63 19.07
C PRO A 107 -14.61 12.85 20.56
N ALA A 108 -15.57 13.72 20.84
CA ALA A 108 -15.94 14.08 22.20
C ALA A 108 -16.22 12.79 22.99
N ASP A 109 -15.48 12.61 24.09
CA ASP A 109 -15.82 11.84 25.29
C ASP A 109 -16.86 10.71 25.13
N ASN A 110 -16.56 9.72 24.28
CA ASN A 110 -17.26 8.42 24.32
C ASN A 110 -16.56 7.45 25.30
N GLY A 111 -15.81 7.95 26.28
CA GLY A 111 -15.04 7.15 27.24
C GLY A 111 -13.72 6.57 26.71
N ILE A 112 -13.34 6.86 25.45
CA ILE A 112 -12.08 6.40 24.86
C ILE A 112 -10.92 7.23 25.41
N HIS A 113 -9.88 6.56 25.93
CA HIS A 113 -8.69 7.24 26.44
C HIS A 113 -7.84 7.82 25.31
N ILE A 114 -7.50 9.10 25.39
CA ILE A 114 -6.70 9.82 24.40
C ILE A 114 -5.45 10.39 25.06
N ILE A 115 -4.29 10.04 24.52
CA ILE A 115 -2.99 10.58 24.91
C ILE A 115 -2.53 11.54 23.82
N VAL A 116 -2.55 12.84 24.14
CA VAL A 116 -2.01 13.88 23.27
C VAL A 116 -0.53 14.08 23.62
N VAL A 117 0.35 13.97 22.62
CA VAL A 117 1.80 14.15 22.80
C VAL A 117 2.25 15.40 22.05
N ASP A 118 2.64 16.41 22.81
CA ASP A 118 3.25 17.63 22.27
C ASP A 118 4.75 17.40 21.99
N ASP A 119 5.11 17.33 20.70
CA ASP A 119 6.47 17.13 20.20
C ASP A 119 7.28 18.44 20.22
N GLY A 120 7.27 19.13 21.37
CA GLY A 120 8.05 20.34 21.60
C GLY A 120 7.54 21.58 20.86
N SER A 121 6.22 21.80 20.80
CA SER A 121 5.62 23.00 20.19
C SER A 121 5.98 24.30 20.92
N THR A 122 5.99 25.39 20.15
CA THR A 122 6.13 26.77 20.63
C THR A 122 5.03 27.65 20.00
N PRO A 123 4.06 28.15 20.80
CA PRO A 123 3.87 27.88 22.23
C PRO A 123 3.44 26.42 22.49
N PRO A 124 3.56 25.94 23.74
CA PRO A 124 3.08 24.61 24.13
C PRO A 124 1.62 24.35 23.77
N VAL A 125 1.31 23.10 23.44
CA VAL A 125 -0.06 22.65 23.22
C VAL A 125 -0.77 22.57 24.58
N HIS A 126 -1.87 23.30 24.71
CA HIS A 126 -2.72 23.27 25.90
C HIS A 126 -3.35 21.87 26.03
N ASP A 127 -3.39 21.33 27.25
CA ASP A 127 -3.91 19.98 27.60
C ASP A 127 -3.17 18.77 26.99
N ALA A 128 -1.92 18.93 26.56
CA ALA A 128 -1.11 17.77 26.17
C ALA A 128 -0.85 16.84 27.37
N THR A 129 -1.16 15.55 27.23
CA THR A 129 -0.91 14.52 28.23
C THR A 129 0.58 14.33 28.49
N ILE A 130 1.38 14.37 27.41
CA ILE A 130 2.83 14.24 27.45
C ILE A 130 3.43 15.38 26.62
N ARG A 131 4.53 15.97 27.11
CA ARG A 131 5.30 16.98 26.38
C ARG A 131 6.76 16.58 26.29
N LEU A 132 7.32 16.68 25.09
CA LEU A 132 8.74 16.54 24.82
C LEU A 132 9.45 17.90 24.88
N ASP A 133 10.72 17.91 25.27
CA ASP A 133 11.51 19.14 25.41
C ASP A 133 11.81 19.82 24.07
N ARG A 134 11.85 19.04 22.99
CA ARG A 134 12.13 19.48 21.62
C ARG A 134 11.38 18.60 20.62
N ASN A 135 11.29 19.07 19.39
CA ASN A 135 10.78 18.28 18.27
C ASN A 135 11.71 17.12 17.93
N CYS A 136 11.32 15.91 18.33
CA CYS A 136 11.96 14.64 18.01
C CYS A 136 11.28 13.93 16.84
N GLY A 137 10.06 14.35 16.47
CA GLY A 137 9.28 13.81 15.37
C GLY A 137 8.17 12.88 15.80
N PRO A 138 7.26 12.56 14.85
CA PRO A 138 6.05 11.83 15.15
C PRO A 138 6.33 10.38 15.61
N ALA A 139 7.41 9.75 15.14
CA ALA A 139 7.86 8.44 15.63
C ALA A 139 8.14 8.45 17.14
N ALA A 140 9.00 9.37 17.59
CA ALA A 140 9.37 9.49 19.01
C ALA A 140 8.15 9.88 19.87
N ALA A 141 7.33 10.81 19.40
CA ALA A 141 6.10 11.19 20.10
C ALA A 141 5.14 9.99 20.27
N ARG A 142 4.95 9.17 19.22
CA ARG A 142 4.14 7.96 19.30
C ARG A 142 4.74 6.90 20.24
N ASN A 143 6.05 6.70 20.19
CA ASN A 143 6.74 5.71 21.03
C ASN A 143 6.66 6.06 22.51
N VAL A 144 6.86 7.33 22.88
CA VAL A 144 6.79 7.76 24.28
C VAL A 144 5.41 7.46 24.87
N ALA A 145 4.33 7.77 24.16
CA ALA A 145 2.99 7.40 24.60
C ALA A 145 2.73 5.88 24.56
N LEU A 146 3.28 5.14 23.61
CA LEU A 146 3.11 3.68 23.53
C LEU A 146 3.59 2.95 24.80
N THR A 147 4.59 3.50 25.51
CA THR A 147 5.11 2.92 26.75
C THR A 147 4.10 2.92 27.90
N SER A 148 3.13 3.83 27.91
CA SER A 148 2.13 3.96 29.00
C SER A 148 0.81 3.25 28.69
N ILE A 149 0.64 2.69 27.48
CA ILE A 149 -0.61 2.05 27.08
C ILE A 149 -0.77 0.65 27.70
N THR A 150 -1.88 0.47 28.42
CA THR A 150 -2.33 -0.82 28.98
C THR A 150 -3.45 -1.48 28.17
N THR A 151 -4.08 -0.76 27.25
CA THR A 151 -5.17 -1.28 26.43
C THR A 151 -4.68 -2.31 25.41
N GLU A 152 -5.59 -3.20 24.98
CA GLU A 152 -5.29 -4.25 24.00
C GLU A 152 -4.90 -3.68 22.64
N PHE A 153 -5.57 -2.60 22.23
CA PHE A 153 -5.32 -1.91 20.98
C PHE A 153 -4.81 -0.48 21.23
N VAL A 154 -4.03 0.00 20.28
CA VAL A 154 -3.59 1.39 20.17
C VAL A 154 -4.04 1.94 18.82
N ALA A 155 -4.61 3.14 18.82
CA ALA A 155 -4.96 3.85 17.60
C ALA A 155 -4.05 5.08 17.44
N PHE A 156 -3.23 5.11 16.40
CA PHE A 156 -2.49 6.30 16.02
C PHE A 156 -3.39 7.19 15.16
N VAL A 157 -3.59 8.44 15.58
CA VAL A 157 -4.41 9.41 14.88
C VAL A 157 -3.66 10.74 14.85
N ASP A 158 -3.28 11.21 13.66
CA ASP A 158 -2.60 12.50 13.51
C ASP A 158 -3.52 13.66 13.89
N ALA A 159 -2.93 14.75 14.38
CA ALA A 159 -3.68 15.89 14.90
C ALA A 159 -4.55 16.60 13.83
N ASP A 160 -4.21 16.43 12.55
CA ASP A 160 -4.94 16.97 11.40
C ASP A 160 -5.97 16.00 10.79
N ILE A 161 -6.28 14.92 11.51
CA ILE A 161 -7.25 13.91 11.10
C ILE A 161 -8.57 14.09 11.85
N ASP A 162 -9.62 14.24 11.07
CA ASP A 162 -11.01 14.23 11.49
C ASP A 162 -11.57 12.81 11.28
N VAL A 163 -11.79 12.09 12.39
CA VAL A 163 -12.35 10.74 12.43
C VAL A 163 -13.88 10.73 12.58
N GLY A 164 -14.53 11.90 12.57
CA GLY A 164 -15.95 12.05 12.88
C GLY A 164 -16.25 12.10 14.38
N LEU A 165 -17.55 12.19 14.71
CA LEU A 165 -18.04 12.38 16.09
C LEU A 165 -18.36 11.07 16.82
N ASP A 166 -18.58 9.97 16.09
CA ASP A 166 -18.93 8.67 16.67
C ASP A 166 -17.76 7.67 16.62
N SER A 167 -17.84 6.63 17.44
CA SER A 167 -16.84 5.57 17.53
C SER A 167 -17.03 4.46 16.46
N THR A 168 -17.91 4.65 15.47
CA THR A 168 -18.23 3.63 14.45
C THR A 168 -17.00 3.26 13.62
N TRP A 169 -16.09 4.22 13.42
CA TRP A 169 -14.84 3.96 12.74
C TRP A 169 -13.99 2.93 13.52
N LEU A 170 -13.92 3.04 14.86
CA LEU A 170 -13.21 2.07 15.71
C LEU A 170 -13.92 0.72 15.69
N THR A 171 -15.23 0.67 15.93
CA THR A 171 -15.96 -0.61 16.03
C THR A 171 -15.90 -1.42 14.73
N THR A 172 -15.93 -0.74 13.57
CA THR A 172 -15.82 -1.38 12.25
C THR A 172 -14.40 -1.91 12.02
N LEU A 173 -13.37 -1.12 12.31
CA LEU A 173 -11.98 -1.55 12.13
C LEU A 173 -11.58 -2.64 13.14
N LEU A 174 -12.11 -2.59 14.38
CA LEU A 174 -11.87 -3.59 15.42
C LEU A 174 -12.39 -4.98 15.04
N ALA A 175 -13.42 -5.07 14.20
CA ALA A 175 -13.95 -6.35 13.74
C ALA A 175 -12.94 -7.19 12.93
N HIS A 176 -11.96 -6.56 12.27
CA HIS A 176 -10.92 -7.31 11.55
C HIS A 176 -9.98 -8.07 12.47
N PHE A 177 -9.86 -7.67 13.74
CA PHE A 177 -8.99 -8.32 14.72
C PHE A 177 -9.56 -9.63 15.26
N ASP A 178 -10.79 -10.00 14.88
CA ASP A 178 -11.29 -11.36 15.08
C ASP A 178 -10.43 -12.43 14.38
N ASP A 179 -9.67 -12.02 13.36
CA ASP A 179 -8.56 -12.79 12.81
C ASP A 179 -7.28 -12.52 13.64
N PRO A 180 -6.74 -13.51 14.36
CA PRO A 180 -5.56 -13.31 15.21
C PRO A 180 -4.28 -12.99 14.44
N GLU A 181 -4.21 -13.26 13.12
CA GLU A 181 -3.08 -12.82 12.30
C GLU A 181 -3.14 -11.33 11.95
N VAL A 182 -4.30 -10.68 12.08
CA VAL A 182 -4.45 -9.25 11.83
C VAL A 182 -3.97 -8.48 13.06
N VAL A 183 -2.92 -7.68 12.85
CA VAL A 183 -2.31 -6.86 13.90
C VAL A 183 -2.46 -5.37 13.68
N ALA A 184 -2.85 -4.95 12.47
CA ALA A 184 -3.09 -3.55 12.18
C ALA A 184 -4.11 -3.37 11.06
N VAL A 185 -4.92 -2.31 11.18
CA VAL A 185 -5.99 -1.97 10.24
C VAL A 185 -6.04 -0.46 10.07
N ALA A 186 -5.98 0.01 8.82
CA ALA A 186 -6.13 1.42 8.48
C ALA A 186 -7.42 1.68 7.70
N PRO A 187 -8.14 2.78 7.99
CA PRO A 187 -9.21 3.27 7.15
C PRO A 187 -8.67 3.92 5.87
N ARG A 188 -9.57 4.36 4.99
CA ARG A 188 -9.23 5.26 3.89
C ARG A 188 -9.07 6.69 4.37
N VAL A 189 -7.90 7.28 4.15
CA VAL A 189 -7.60 8.68 4.52
C VAL A 189 -7.78 9.57 3.29
N ARG A 190 -8.71 10.53 3.35
CA ARG A 190 -9.00 11.45 2.23
C ARG A 190 -8.77 12.90 2.62
N SER A 191 -8.33 13.73 1.69
CA SER A 191 -8.26 15.16 1.94
C SER A 191 -9.65 15.75 2.16
N ARG A 192 -9.79 16.59 3.19
CA ARG A 192 -10.93 17.47 3.36
C ARG A 192 -11.09 18.33 2.10
N PRO A 193 -12.33 18.61 1.64
CA PRO A 193 -12.55 19.45 0.48
C PRO A 193 -12.00 20.86 0.70
N GLN A 194 -11.09 21.30 -0.18
CA GLN A 194 -10.51 22.64 -0.18
C GLN A 194 -10.59 23.24 -1.59
N ARG A 195 -10.75 24.56 -1.68
CA ARG A 195 -10.76 25.29 -2.96
C ARG A 195 -9.35 25.31 -3.59
N GLY A 196 -9.31 25.50 -4.91
CA GLY A 196 -8.07 25.65 -5.67
C GLY A 196 -7.49 24.34 -6.19
N VAL A 197 -6.45 24.46 -7.01
CA VAL A 197 -5.85 23.32 -7.74
C VAL A 197 -5.20 22.29 -6.82
N ILE A 198 -4.62 22.73 -5.70
CA ILE A 198 -4.02 21.84 -4.68
C ILE A 198 -5.12 21.05 -3.99
N GLY A 199 -6.15 21.71 -3.47
CA GLY A 199 -7.28 21.05 -2.82
C GLY A 199 -7.97 20.04 -3.73
N TYR A 200 -8.17 20.39 -5.01
CA TYR A 200 -8.69 19.44 -5.99
C TYR A 200 -7.76 18.24 -6.19
N HIS A 201 -6.45 18.47 -6.34
CA HIS A 201 -5.46 17.40 -6.50
C HIS A 201 -5.42 16.50 -5.26
N GLU A 202 -5.32 17.04 -4.05
CA GLU A 202 -5.32 16.27 -2.80
C GLU A 202 -6.59 15.43 -2.63
N ARG A 203 -7.77 15.96 -3.02
CA ARG A 203 -9.04 15.23 -2.92
C ARG A 203 -9.15 14.00 -3.83
N HIS A 204 -8.45 14.01 -4.98
CA HIS A 204 -8.58 12.98 -6.02
C HIS A 204 -7.33 12.13 -6.23
N LYS A 205 -6.17 12.64 -5.80
CA LYS A 205 -4.82 12.09 -6.01
C LYS A 205 -3.89 12.32 -4.80
N GLY A 206 -4.45 12.63 -3.63
CA GLY A 206 -3.67 12.85 -2.40
C GLY A 206 -2.83 11.62 -2.04
N ALA A 207 -1.67 11.88 -1.44
CA ALA A 207 -0.69 10.83 -1.14
C ALA A 207 -1.17 9.81 -0.09
N LEU A 208 -2.14 10.17 0.75
CA LEU A 208 -2.70 9.32 1.81
C LEU A 208 -3.89 8.47 1.34
N ASP A 209 -4.52 8.80 0.20
CA ASP A 209 -5.67 8.06 -0.33
C ASP A 209 -5.21 6.85 -1.17
N LEU A 210 -5.32 5.65 -0.59
CA LEU A 210 -4.90 4.38 -1.22
C LEU A 210 -6.01 3.75 -2.10
N GLY A 211 -7.11 4.49 -2.32
CA GLY A 211 -8.21 4.15 -3.20
C GLY A 211 -9.32 3.35 -2.52
N PRO A 212 -10.42 3.08 -3.24
CA PRO A 212 -11.65 2.56 -2.66
C PRO A 212 -11.68 1.03 -2.49
N ARG A 213 -10.56 0.34 -2.72
CA ARG A 213 -10.52 -1.14 -2.71
C ARG A 213 -9.76 -1.67 -1.50
N PRO A 214 -10.35 -2.58 -0.72
CA PRO A 214 -9.70 -3.17 0.45
C PRO A 214 -8.45 -3.95 0.05
N ALA A 215 -7.49 -4.06 0.96
CA ALA A 215 -6.27 -4.81 0.70
C ALA A 215 -5.67 -5.42 1.97
N VAL A 216 -5.03 -6.57 1.82
CA VAL A 216 -3.87 -6.92 2.65
C VAL A 216 -2.70 -6.06 2.20
N VAL A 217 -2.08 -5.38 3.16
CA VAL A 217 -1.02 -4.41 2.97
C VAL A 217 0.32 -5.12 3.04
N ARG A 218 1.12 -4.99 1.99
CA ARG A 218 2.47 -5.58 1.93
C ARG A 218 3.35 -5.00 0.82
N PRO A 219 4.68 -4.97 1.00
CA PRO A 219 5.61 -4.49 -0.01
C PRO A 219 5.37 -5.09 -1.40
N GLY A 220 5.48 -4.24 -2.43
CA GLY A 220 5.34 -4.66 -3.83
C GLY A 220 3.93 -5.04 -4.29
N THR A 221 2.90 -4.82 -3.48
CA THR A 221 1.49 -4.95 -3.90
C THR A 221 0.83 -3.59 -4.12
N ARG A 222 -0.46 -3.60 -4.50
CA ARG A 222 -1.23 -2.37 -4.75
C ARG A 222 -1.22 -1.41 -3.57
N VAL A 223 -1.35 -1.94 -2.34
CA VAL A 223 -1.28 -1.17 -1.11
C VAL A 223 -0.03 -1.65 -0.39
N SER A 224 1.07 -0.92 -0.57
CA SER A 224 2.38 -1.34 -0.08
C SER A 224 2.63 -0.99 1.39
N TYR A 225 1.95 0.03 1.89
CA TYR A 225 1.93 0.45 3.28
C TYR A 225 0.60 1.18 3.55
N VAL A 226 0.33 1.51 4.81
CA VAL A 226 -0.78 2.38 5.22
C VAL A 226 -0.22 3.51 6.10
N PRO A 227 -0.71 4.75 5.94
CA PRO A 227 -0.24 5.86 6.77
C PRO A 227 -0.59 5.67 8.25
N ALA A 228 0.32 6.09 9.13
CA ALA A 228 0.05 6.19 10.57
C ALA A 228 -0.87 7.36 10.95
N ALA A 229 -1.34 8.12 9.94
CA ALA A 229 -2.31 9.19 10.10
C ALA A 229 -3.61 8.71 10.75
N ALA A 230 -4.07 7.51 10.39
CA ALA A 230 -5.11 6.79 11.11
C ALA A 230 -4.80 5.30 11.01
N LEU A 231 -4.43 4.68 12.12
CA LEU A 231 -4.02 3.27 12.15
C LEU A 231 -4.32 2.66 13.51
N ILE A 232 -5.14 1.61 13.54
CA ILE A 232 -5.35 0.81 14.75
C ILE A 232 -4.41 -0.38 14.70
N CYS A 233 -3.75 -0.67 15.81
CA CYS A 233 -2.86 -1.82 15.95
C CYS A 233 -3.15 -2.59 17.24
N ARG A 234 -2.82 -3.89 17.26
CA ARG A 234 -2.58 -4.62 18.51
C ARG A 234 -1.37 -3.99 19.20
N ALA A 235 -1.55 -3.51 20.44
CA ALA A 235 -0.48 -2.82 21.15
C ALA A 235 0.73 -3.74 21.38
N GLU A 236 0.49 -5.02 21.67
CA GLU A 236 1.55 -6.03 21.82
C GLU A 236 2.38 -6.21 20.55
N ALA A 237 1.77 -6.18 19.36
CA ALA A 237 2.48 -6.41 18.10
C ALA A 237 3.41 -5.24 17.77
N VAL A 238 2.97 -4.01 18.03
CA VAL A 238 3.80 -2.80 17.86
C VAL A 238 4.96 -2.81 18.84
N ARG A 239 4.72 -3.18 20.11
CA ARG A 239 5.79 -3.32 21.12
C ARG A 239 6.78 -4.42 20.76
N ALA A 240 6.30 -5.56 20.27
CA ALA A 240 7.15 -6.70 19.92
C ALA A 240 8.17 -6.39 18.82
N ILE A 241 7.85 -5.46 17.92
CA ILE A 241 8.79 -4.99 16.88
C ILE A 241 9.56 -3.72 17.27
N GLY A 242 9.42 -3.25 18.51
CA GLY A 242 10.16 -2.10 19.07
C GLY A 242 9.54 -0.73 18.78
N GLY A 243 8.27 -0.63 18.37
CA GLY A 243 7.63 0.65 18.05
C GLY A 243 8.02 1.22 16.68
N PHE A 244 7.89 2.53 16.51
CA PHE A 244 8.33 3.26 15.33
C PHE A 244 9.85 3.48 15.37
N ASP A 245 10.50 3.52 14.20
CA ASP A 245 11.91 3.91 14.12
C ASP A 245 12.04 5.44 14.22
N GLU A 246 12.64 5.92 15.30
CA GLU A 246 12.77 7.34 15.62
C GLU A 246 13.82 8.08 14.74
N ASP A 247 14.70 7.35 14.06
CA ASP A 247 15.65 7.94 13.12
C ASP A 247 14.97 8.40 11.82
N LEU A 248 13.73 7.93 11.56
CA LEU A 248 12.93 8.33 10.41
C LEU A 248 12.05 9.54 10.75
N ARG A 249 12.41 10.70 10.18
CA ARG A 249 11.55 11.91 10.23
C ARG A 249 10.33 11.81 9.32
N THR A 250 10.42 10.95 8.31
CA THR A 250 9.38 10.68 7.32
C THR A 250 9.51 9.23 6.87
N GLY A 251 8.38 8.53 6.70
CA GLY A 251 8.37 7.13 6.28
C GLY A 251 8.48 6.15 7.43
N GLU A 252 8.37 6.63 8.67
CA GLU A 252 8.30 5.80 9.89
C GLU A 252 7.07 4.87 9.87
N ASP A 253 6.01 5.26 9.18
CA ASP A 253 4.80 4.47 8.95
C ASP A 253 5.04 3.33 7.94
N VAL A 254 5.73 3.61 6.85
CA VAL A 254 6.18 2.61 5.86
C VAL A 254 7.03 1.56 6.56
N ASP A 255 8.02 2.01 7.33
CA ASP A 255 8.93 1.16 8.08
C ASP A 255 8.19 0.26 9.08
N LEU A 256 7.29 0.84 9.90
CA LEU A 256 6.49 0.08 10.86
C LEU A 256 5.68 -1.02 10.17
N VAL A 257 4.94 -0.68 9.11
CA VAL A 257 4.08 -1.63 8.40
C VAL A 257 4.90 -2.75 7.76
N TRP A 258 6.08 -2.44 7.25
CA TRP A 258 6.95 -3.44 6.65
C TRP A 258 7.59 -4.35 7.71
N ARG A 259 8.02 -3.82 8.86
CA ARG A 259 8.46 -4.65 9.98
C ARG A 259 7.36 -5.55 10.53
N LEU A 260 6.11 -5.08 10.60
CA LEU A 260 4.96 -5.93 10.96
C LEU A 260 4.77 -7.06 9.93
N HIS A 261 4.87 -6.75 8.64
CA HIS A 261 4.80 -7.75 7.58
C HIS A 261 5.94 -8.79 7.67
N ASP A 262 7.17 -8.34 7.86
CA ASP A 262 8.36 -9.19 7.94
C ASP A 262 8.34 -10.09 9.19
N ALA A 263 7.69 -9.65 10.27
CA ALA A 263 7.39 -10.46 11.44
C ALA A 263 6.28 -11.51 11.21
N GLY A 264 5.73 -11.61 9.99
CA GLY A 264 4.72 -12.61 9.61
C GLY A 264 3.28 -12.20 9.92
N TRP A 265 3.04 -10.95 10.32
CA TRP A 265 1.71 -10.46 10.66
C TRP A 265 0.97 -9.88 9.45
N THR A 266 -0.36 -9.80 9.57
CA THR A 266 -1.23 -9.21 8.57
C THR A 266 -1.62 -7.79 8.93
N VAL A 267 -1.36 -6.86 8.00
CA VAL A 267 -1.86 -5.48 8.05
C VAL A 267 -2.96 -5.35 7.00
N ARG A 268 -4.09 -4.72 7.35
CA ARG A 268 -5.24 -4.55 6.46
C ARG A 268 -5.54 -3.08 6.19
N TYR A 269 -6.08 -2.84 5.01
CA TYR A 269 -6.66 -1.58 4.58
C TYR A 269 -8.15 -1.78 4.32
N ASP A 270 -8.98 -1.03 5.04
CA ASP A 270 -10.44 -1.06 4.91
C ASP A 270 -10.98 0.32 4.47
N PRO A 271 -11.37 0.47 3.20
CA PRO A 271 -11.87 1.72 2.67
C PRO A 271 -13.36 1.95 2.92
N SER A 272 -14.06 1.06 3.62
CA SER A 272 -15.47 1.27 3.99
C SER A 272 -15.62 2.41 5.00
N ILE A 273 -14.56 2.66 5.78
CA ILE A 273 -14.43 3.81 6.68
C ILE A 273 -13.54 4.85 5.99
N GLU A 274 -14.07 6.06 5.84
CA GLU A 274 -13.30 7.22 5.34
C GLU A 274 -13.08 8.22 6.49
N VAL A 275 -11.82 8.53 6.77
CA VAL A 275 -11.42 9.64 7.67
C VAL A 275 -10.85 10.78 6.84
N GLN A 276 -10.95 12.01 7.34
CA GLN A 276 -10.54 13.19 6.59
C GLN A 276 -9.27 13.82 7.16
N HIS A 277 -8.28 14.11 6.32
CA HIS A 277 -7.11 14.88 6.71
C HIS A 277 -7.20 16.31 6.20
N GLU A 278 -6.66 17.26 6.95
CA GLU A 278 -6.54 18.64 6.48
C GLU A 278 -5.37 18.75 5.47
N PRO A 279 -5.60 19.25 4.24
CA PRO A 279 -4.51 19.47 3.29
C PRO A 279 -3.62 20.65 3.72
N ARG A 280 -2.40 20.68 3.19
CA ARG A 280 -1.49 21.81 3.39
C ARG A 280 -2.07 23.10 2.80
N ALA A 281 -1.92 24.22 3.52
CA ALA A 281 -2.57 25.48 3.19
C ALA A 281 -1.88 26.21 2.02
N SER A 282 -0.56 26.01 1.85
CA SER A 282 0.22 26.64 0.80
C SER A 282 0.90 25.65 -0.14
N PHE A 283 1.19 26.10 -1.37
CA PHE A 283 1.98 25.34 -2.34
C PHE A 283 3.36 24.94 -1.78
N ARG A 284 4.00 25.83 -1.02
CA ARG A 284 5.34 25.58 -0.44
C ARG A 284 5.30 24.46 0.60
N GLU A 285 4.32 24.46 1.49
CA GLU A 285 4.14 23.39 2.49
C GLU A 285 3.82 22.05 1.81
N TRP A 286 2.90 22.07 0.84
CA TRP A 286 2.55 20.90 0.04
C TRP A 286 3.78 20.34 -0.69
N TRP A 287 4.56 21.20 -1.35
CA TRP A 287 5.79 20.83 -2.05
C TRP A 287 6.81 20.20 -1.11
N ASN A 288 7.08 20.85 0.03
CA ASN A 288 8.03 20.36 1.03
C ASN A 288 7.59 18.99 1.58
N GLN A 289 6.29 18.76 1.78
CA GLN A 289 5.77 17.46 2.19
C GLN A 289 6.05 16.38 1.14
N ARG A 290 5.80 16.65 -0.15
CA ARG A 290 6.08 15.70 -1.24
C ARG A 290 7.57 15.40 -1.38
N VAL A 291 8.43 16.42 -1.25
CA VAL A 291 9.89 16.26 -1.18
C VAL A 291 10.29 15.39 0.02
N GLY A 292 9.71 15.63 1.20
CA GLY A 292 9.95 14.82 2.40
C GLY A 292 9.62 13.34 2.17
N TYR A 293 8.46 13.05 1.56
CA TYR A 293 8.06 11.68 1.22
C TYR A 293 9.02 11.01 0.24
N GLY A 294 9.61 11.76 -0.70
CA GLY A 294 10.60 11.21 -1.61
C GLY A 294 11.94 10.97 -0.95
N ASN A 295 12.32 11.86 -0.03
CA ASN A 295 13.61 11.81 0.69
C ASN A 295 13.76 10.55 1.54
N SER A 296 12.66 10.05 2.12
CA SER A 296 12.67 8.84 2.95
C SER A 296 13.02 7.56 2.19
N SER A 297 12.88 7.52 0.86
CA SER A 297 13.12 6.32 0.06
C SER A 297 14.52 5.73 0.24
N ALA A 298 15.56 6.55 0.43
CA ALA A 298 16.92 6.05 0.61
C ALA A 298 17.11 5.38 2.00
N ALA A 299 16.57 5.99 3.05
CA ALA A 299 16.61 5.45 4.41
C ALA A 299 15.75 4.19 4.55
N LEU A 300 14.61 4.12 3.83
CA LEU A 300 13.78 2.92 3.75
C LEU A 300 14.47 1.80 2.98
N ALA A 301 15.12 2.11 1.85
CA ALA A 301 15.91 1.14 1.11
C ALA A 301 17.07 0.60 1.97
N GLU A 302 17.62 1.40 2.88
CA GLU A 302 18.63 0.98 3.84
C GLU A 302 18.17 -0.12 4.78
N ARG A 303 16.96 0.02 5.31
CA ARG A 303 16.36 -0.92 6.26
C ARG A 303 15.81 -2.18 5.58
N HIS A 304 15.16 -2.00 4.44
CA HIS A 304 14.29 -3.02 3.83
C HIS A 304 14.82 -3.60 2.52
N GLY A 305 15.93 -3.06 2.02
CA GLY A 305 16.57 -3.49 0.78
C GLY A 305 16.08 -2.72 -0.46
N ASP A 306 17.00 -2.57 -1.41
CA ASP A 306 16.82 -1.71 -2.58
C ASP A 306 15.70 -2.15 -3.52
N GLU A 307 15.45 -3.47 -3.64
CA GLU A 307 14.41 -4.01 -4.52
C GLU A 307 13.01 -3.51 -4.11
N GLN A 308 12.76 -3.32 -2.82
CA GLN A 308 11.45 -2.89 -2.32
C GLN A 308 11.10 -1.44 -2.70
N LEU A 309 12.13 -0.60 -2.88
CA LEU A 309 12.01 0.81 -3.24
C LEU A 309 12.30 1.04 -4.73
N SER A 310 12.41 -0.03 -5.53
CA SER A 310 12.66 0.09 -6.95
C SER A 310 11.53 0.88 -7.63
N PRO A 311 11.85 1.89 -8.46
CA PRO A 311 10.84 2.70 -9.12
C PRO A 311 10.07 1.93 -10.19
N LEU A 312 10.60 0.79 -10.63
CA LEU A 312 9.99 -0.08 -11.62
C LEU A 312 10.42 -1.53 -11.39
N VAL A 313 9.46 -2.37 -11.01
CA VAL A 313 9.60 -3.83 -11.01
C VAL A 313 8.80 -4.38 -12.19
N THR A 314 9.48 -5.02 -13.16
CA THR A 314 8.79 -5.51 -14.36
C THR A 314 9.37 -6.81 -14.92
N SER A 315 8.56 -7.47 -15.76
CA SER A 315 8.94 -8.62 -16.59
C SER A 315 9.72 -8.16 -17.83
N PRO A 316 10.78 -8.89 -18.24
CA PRO A 316 11.49 -8.62 -19.48
C PRO A 316 10.58 -8.57 -20.72
N TRP A 317 9.51 -9.38 -20.76
CA TRP A 317 8.56 -9.40 -21.87
C TRP A 317 7.76 -8.11 -21.98
N SER A 318 7.20 -7.65 -20.86
CA SER A 318 6.42 -6.41 -20.83
C SER A 318 7.29 -5.20 -21.16
N LEU A 319 8.53 -5.18 -20.67
CA LEU A 319 9.48 -4.15 -21.04
C LEU A 319 9.83 -4.21 -22.54
N ALA A 320 10.08 -5.39 -23.09
CA ALA A 320 10.38 -5.56 -24.52
C ALA A 320 9.23 -5.06 -25.41
N VAL A 321 7.97 -5.36 -25.06
CA VAL A 321 6.79 -4.83 -25.77
C VAL A 321 6.80 -3.31 -25.77
N ILE A 322 7.00 -2.68 -24.61
CA ILE A 322 7.00 -1.21 -24.49
C ILE A 322 8.16 -0.59 -25.26
N VAL A 323 9.36 -1.19 -25.18
CA VAL A 323 10.53 -0.74 -25.93
C VAL A 323 10.27 -0.83 -27.43
N ALA A 324 9.67 -1.91 -27.94
CA ALA A 324 9.33 -2.05 -29.36
C ALA A 324 8.37 -0.94 -29.83
N MET A 325 7.38 -0.59 -29.01
CA MET A 325 6.42 0.47 -29.30
C MET A 325 7.06 1.86 -29.38
N VAL A 326 8.08 2.15 -28.56
CA VAL A 326 8.64 3.51 -28.41
C VAL A 326 9.96 3.72 -29.17
N ALA A 327 10.79 2.68 -29.31
CA ALA A 327 12.11 2.78 -29.93
C ALA A 327 12.06 2.87 -31.46
N THR A 328 11.00 2.39 -32.09
CA THR A 328 10.89 2.38 -33.55
C THR A 328 10.57 3.77 -34.12
N LYS A 329 11.15 4.10 -35.28
CA LYS A 329 10.83 5.36 -36.00
C LYS A 329 9.46 5.29 -36.69
N ARG A 330 8.92 4.10 -36.91
CA ARG A 330 7.66 3.81 -37.60
C ARG A 330 6.67 3.16 -36.62
N PRO A 331 5.64 3.88 -36.14
CA PRO A 331 4.69 3.37 -35.14
C PRO A 331 4.04 2.03 -35.51
N SER A 332 3.75 1.82 -36.80
CA SER A 332 3.19 0.56 -37.31
C SER A 332 4.11 -0.63 -37.10
N VAL A 333 5.43 -0.45 -37.30
CA VAL A 333 6.42 -1.50 -37.06
C VAL A 333 6.50 -1.84 -35.57
N GLY A 334 6.50 -0.81 -34.70
CA GLY A 334 6.45 -1.00 -33.26
C GLY A 334 5.21 -1.78 -32.81
N ALA A 335 4.04 -1.44 -33.36
CA ALA A 335 2.79 -2.14 -33.09
C ALA A 335 2.83 -3.62 -33.51
N THR A 336 3.32 -3.92 -34.72
CA THR A 336 3.45 -5.30 -35.20
C THR A 336 4.40 -6.12 -34.34
N VAL A 337 5.57 -5.58 -34.00
CA VAL A 337 6.55 -6.26 -33.12
C VAL A 337 5.95 -6.44 -31.71
N GLY A 338 5.27 -5.43 -31.17
CA GLY A 338 4.61 -5.51 -29.88
C GLY A 338 3.55 -6.61 -29.81
N LEU A 339 2.71 -6.73 -30.84
CA LEU A 339 1.71 -7.81 -30.94
C LEU A 339 2.38 -9.19 -31.04
N GLY A 340 3.46 -9.32 -31.81
CA GLY A 340 4.25 -10.55 -31.87
C GLY A 340 4.84 -10.95 -30.52
N LEU A 341 5.39 -9.99 -29.77
CA LEU A 341 5.93 -10.21 -28.43
C LEU A 341 4.84 -10.59 -27.41
N ILE A 342 3.64 -10.01 -27.51
CA ILE A 342 2.49 -10.43 -26.70
C ILE A 342 2.12 -11.88 -27.00
N GLY A 343 2.10 -12.28 -28.28
CA GLY A 343 1.87 -13.66 -28.71
C GLY A 343 2.89 -14.64 -28.14
N ALA A 344 4.18 -14.33 -28.31
CA ALA A 344 5.29 -15.15 -27.79
C ALA A 344 5.26 -15.27 -26.26
N ALA A 345 5.04 -14.17 -25.54
CA ALA A 345 4.91 -14.17 -24.08
C ALA A 345 3.69 -14.99 -23.62
N SER A 346 2.57 -14.94 -24.35
CA SER A 346 1.38 -15.73 -24.05
C SER A 346 1.63 -17.22 -24.27
N GLN A 347 2.32 -17.59 -25.34
CA GLN A 347 2.71 -18.97 -25.61
C GLN A 347 3.68 -19.49 -24.53
N GLN A 348 4.68 -18.70 -24.14
CA GLN A 348 5.59 -19.09 -23.06
C GLN A 348 4.86 -19.24 -21.71
N LEU A 349 3.89 -18.37 -21.42
CA LEU A 349 3.06 -18.50 -20.22
C LEU A 349 2.26 -19.81 -20.25
N ARG A 350 1.68 -20.18 -21.41
CA ARG A 350 0.99 -21.46 -21.58
C ARG A 350 1.92 -22.66 -21.45
N GLN A 351 3.15 -22.60 -21.96
CA GLN A 351 4.12 -23.70 -21.76
C GLN A 351 4.39 -23.95 -20.26
N ARG A 352 4.38 -22.90 -19.44
CA ARG A 352 4.57 -23.00 -17.97
C ARG A 352 3.28 -23.29 -17.20
N ALA A 353 2.13 -23.03 -17.81
CA ALA A 353 0.82 -23.30 -17.26
C ALA A 353 -0.09 -23.83 -18.39
N PRO A 354 0.08 -25.11 -18.79
CA PRO A 354 -0.58 -25.70 -19.98
C PRO A 354 -2.10 -25.62 -19.92
N ASP A 355 -2.60 -25.59 -18.69
CA ASP A 355 -4.00 -25.50 -18.31
C ASP A 355 -4.68 -24.19 -18.73
N LEU A 356 -3.92 -23.12 -18.99
CA LEU A 356 -4.47 -21.84 -19.41
C LEU A 356 -4.98 -21.88 -20.85
N THR A 357 -6.17 -21.33 -21.06
CA THR A 357 -6.69 -21.05 -22.40
C THR A 357 -5.88 -19.92 -23.06
N ASP A 358 -5.92 -19.85 -24.40
CA ASP A 358 -5.28 -18.75 -25.14
C ASP A 358 -5.84 -17.37 -24.77
N SER A 359 -7.11 -17.31 -24.42
CA SER A 359 -7.76 -16.06 -23.99
C SER A 359 -7.23 -15.61 -22.63
N GLU A 360 -7.13 -16.52 -21.67
CA GLU A 360 -6.62 -16.23 -20.32
C GLU A 360 -5.15 -15.80 -20.36
N ALA A 361 -4.30 -16.54 -21.08
CA ALA A 361 -2.88 -16.22 -21.20
C ALA A 361 -2.66 -14.84 -21.83
N ARG A 362 -3.34 -14.54 -22.94
CA ARG A 362 -3.27 -13.22 -23.59
C ARG A 362 -3.77 -12.10 -22.69
N LYS A 363 -4.91 -12.28 -22.03
CA LYS A 363 -5.45 -11.28 -21.08
C LYS A 363 -4.46 -11.00 -19.95
N PHE A 364 -3.80 -12.02 -19.42
CA PHE A 364 -2.80 -11.87 -18.36
C PHE A 364 -1.58 -11.07 -18.84
N VAL A 365 -1.03 -11.42 -20.01
CA VAL A 365 0.11 -10.71 -20.61
C VAL A 365 -0.23 -9.25 -20.94
N ILE A 366 -1.41 -8.99 -21.50
CA ILE A 366 -1.88 -7.64 -21.82
C ILE A 366 -2.01 -6.81 -20.54
N ARG A 367 -2.67 -7.33 -19.51
CA ARG A 367 -2.82 -6.63 -18.21
C ARG A 367 -1.47 -6.34 -17.56
N GLY A 368 -0.56 -7.31 -17.55
CA GLY A 368 0.81 -7.12 -17.02
C GLY A 368 1.60 -6.05 -17.80
N THR A 369 1.40 -5.99 -19.12
CA THR A 369 2.03 -4.99 -19.99
C THR A 369 1.45 -3.59 -19.77
N GLN A 370 0.13 -3.47 -19.64
CA GLN A 370 -0.54 -2.21 -19.27
C GLN A 370 -0.07 -1.70 -17.91
N ALA A 371 -0.02 -2.58 -16.90
CA ALA A 371 0.50 -2.22 -15.57
C ALA A 371 1.97 -1.76 -15.64
N THR A 372 2.80 -2.43 -16.44
CA THR A 372 4.19 -2.01 -16.66
C THR A 372 4.26 -0.65 -17.36
N ALA A 373 3.43 -0.38 -18.37
CA ALA A 373 3.43 0.90 -19.07
C ALA A 373 3.07 2.06 -18.14
N THR A 374 2.05 1.87 -17.29
CA THR A 374 1.68 2.85 -16.26
C THR A 374 2.80 3.05 -15.23
N ALA A 375 3.39 1.96 -14.72
CA ALA A 375 4.49 2.03 -13.77
C ALA A 375 5.72 2.73 -14.37
N LEU A 376 6.08 2.43 -15.62
CA LEU A 376 7.17 3.08 -16.34
C LEU A 376 6.91 4.57 -16.56
N GLY A 377 5.70 4.94 -16.97
CA GLY A 377 5.32 6.35 -17.13
C GLY A 377 5.45 7.14 -15.82
N ARG A 378 5.07 6.54 -14.69
CA ARG A 378 5.28 7.12 -13.35
C ARG A 378 6.76 7.17 -12.97
N ALA A 379 7.52 6.10 -13.18
CA ALA A 379 8.95 6.06 -12.90
C ALA A 379 9.71 7.14 -13.68
N ILE A 380 9.34 7.36 -14.94
CA ILE A 380 9.88 8.45 -15.77
C ILE A 380 9.58 9.81 -15.14
N ARG A 381 8.30 10.12 -14.85
CA ARG A 381 7.91 11.45 -14.35
C ARG A 381 8.38 11.72 -12.92
N ARG A 382 8.48 10.67 -12.09
CA ARG A 382 8.78 10.77 -10.66
C ARG A 382 10.26 10.57 -10.34
N VAL A 383 10.98 9.75 -11.10
CA VAL A 383 12.37 9.36 -10.73
C VAL A 383 13.36 9.67 -11.84
N TRP A 384 13.08 9.29 -13.08
CA TRP A 384 14.08 9.40 -14.16
C TRP A 384 13.99 10.69 -14.99
N TRP A 385 13.12 11.63 -14.61
CA TRP A 385 12.97 12.89 -15.32
C TRP A 385 14.28 13.70 -15.41
N PRO A 386 15.16 13.77 -14.38
CA PRO A 386 16.38 14.58 -14.51
C PRO A 386 17.31 14.02 -15.57
N LEU A 387 17.48 12.69 -15.59
CA LEU A 387 18.29 11.99 -16.58
C LEU A 387 17.72 12.18 -17.99
N LEU A 388 16.40 12.08 -18.15
CA LEU A 388 15.75 12.26 -19.45
C LEU A 388 15.81 13.71 -19.95
N ILE A 389 15.68 14.71 -19.08
CA ILE A 389 15.84 16.11 -19.45
C ILE A 389 17.26 16.37 -19.96
N LEU A 390 18.29 15.83 -19.31
CA LEU A 390 19.67 15.95 -19.76
C LEU A 390 19.92 15.27 -21.13
N LEU A 391 19.19 14.19 -21.42
CA LEU A 391 19.27 13.48 -22.71
C LEU A 391 18.42 14.10 -23.83
N CYS A 392 17.43 14.93 -23.49
CA CYS A 392 16.50 15.51 -24.45
C CYS A 392 17.16 16.31 -25.59
N PRO A 393 18.24 17.10 -25.40
CA PRO A 393 18.91 17.82 -26.49
C PRO A 393 19.46 16.88 -27.58
N ILE A 394 20.00 15.73 -27.17
CA ILE A 394 20.73 14.81 -28.05
C ILE A 394 19.91 13.59 -28.51
N SER A 395 18.82 13.25 -27.82
CA SER A 395 18.05 12.02 -28.10
C SER A 395 16.58 12.29 -28.41
N ARG A 396 16.16 11.97 -29.64
CA ARG A 396 14.74 11.99 -30.05
C ARG A 396 13.91 10.99 -29.24
N SER A 397 14.49 9.85 -28.88
CA SER A 397 13.82 8.82 -28.09
C SER A 397 13.57 9.28 -26.67
N ALA A 398 14.51 10.01 -26.05
CA ALA A 398 14.31 10.62 -24.72
C ALA A 398 13.14 11.61 -24.74
N ARG A 399 13.06 12.48 -25.76
CA ARG A 399 11.93 13.41 -25.93
C ARG A 399 10.59 12.67 -26.09
N ARG A 400 10.55 11.60 -26.88
CA ARG A 400 9.35 10.77 -27.06
C ARG A 400 8.94 10.08 -25.77
N LEU A 401 9.87 9.53 -25.01
CA LEU A 401 9.60 8.89 -23.71
C LEU A 401 9.04 9.90 -22.70
N LEU A 402 9.67 11.07 -22.60
CA LEU A 402 9.20 12.12 -21.70
C LEU A 402 7.80 12.61 -22.10
N ALA A 403 7.56 12.88 -23.39
CA ALA A 403 6.24 13.27 -23.90
C ALA A 403 5.18 12.17 -23.68
N ALA A 404 5.50 10.91 -23.99
CA ALA A 404 4.60 9.78 -23.78
C ALA A 404 4.27 9.57 -22.29
N SER A 405 5.24 9.80 -21.40
CA SER A 405 5.00 9.71 -19.96
C SER A 405 3.99 10.75 -19.46
N ALA A 406 3.95 11.94 -20.08
CA ALA A 406 3.01 13.00 -19.75
C ALA A 406 1.57 12.67 -20.18
N VAL A 407 1.37 11.85 -21.21
CA VAL A 407 0.02 11.39 -21.63
C VAL A 407 -0.67 10.60 -20.50
N PHE A 408 0.11 9.90 -19.67
CA PHE A 408 -0.44 9.18 -18.51
C PHE A 408 -0.72 10.08 -17.30
N ALA A 409 -0.29 11.34 -17.32
CA ALA A 409 -0.65 12.31 -16.30
C ALA A 409 -2.02 12.91 -16.64
N VAL A 410 -3.06 12.36 -16.02
CA VAL A 410 -4.46 12.76 -16.25
C VAL A 410 -4.73 14.24 -15.90
N ALA A 411 -3.84 14.89 -15.14
CA ALA A 411 -3.90 16.32 -14.83
C ALA A 411 -2.49 16.92 -14.61
N PRO A 412 -2.28 18.23 -14.85
CA PRO A 412 -0.97 18.89 -14.66
C PRO A 412 -0.39 18.74 -13.26
N MET A 413 -1.23 18.82 -12.21
CA MET A 413 -0.78 18.70 -10.82
C MET A 413 -0.17 17.33 -10.50
N VAL A 414 -0.55 16.27 -11.23
CA VAL A 414 0.08 14.94 -11.10
C VAL A 414 1.55 14.97 -11.54
N VAL A 415 1.88 15.78 -12.55
CA VAL A 415 3.29 15.97 -12.96
C VAL A 415 4.05 16.75 -11.90
N VAL A 416 3.45 17.82 -11.34
CA VAL A 416 4.07 18.62 -10.29
C VAL A 416 4.34 17.80 -9.03
N ASP A 417 3.39 16.95 -8.62
CA ASP A 417 3.55 16.02 -7.48
C ASP A 417 4.70 15.04 -7.72
N ASP A 418 4.73 14.41 -8.89
CA ASP A 418 5.78 13.45 -9.23
C ASP A 418 7.16 14.14 -9.29
N ILE A 419 7.26 15.38 -9.78
CA ILE A 419 8.51 16.15 -9.74
C ILE A 419 8.92 16.45 -8.30
N ALA A 420 8.00 16.97 -7.47
CA ALA A 420 8.28 17.31 -6.07
C ALA A 420 8.80 16.09 -5.29
N HIS A 421 8.12 14.96 -5.44
CA HIS A 421 8.56 13.72 -4.82
C HIS A 421 9.90 13.22 -5.41
N GLY A 422 10.11 13.38 -6.72
CA GLY A 422 11.37 13.05 -7.37
C GLY A 422 12.56 13.85 -6.87
N VAL A 423 12.38 15.15 -6.62
CA VAL A 423 13.40 16.00 -5.97
C VAL A 423 13.77 15.42 -4.61
N GLY A 424 12.77 14.97 -3.84
CA GLY A 424 12.97 14.24 -2.60
C GLY A 424 13.84 13.00 -2.77
N ILE A 425 13.48 12.11 -3.69
CA ILE A 425 14.21 10.86 -3.98
C ILE A 425 15.67 11.16 -4.31
N TRP A 426 15.93 12.05 -5.27
CA TRP A 426 17.29 12.41 -5.67
C TRP A 426 18.10 13.02 -4.52
N SER A 427 17.49 13.90 -3.73
CA SER A 427 18.13 14.46 -2.54
C SER A 427 18.50 13.36 -1.53
N GLY A 428 17.60 12.40 -1.28
CA GLY A 428 17.82 11.29 -0.37
C GLY A 428 18.95 10.35 -0.84
N VAL A 429 18.89 9.88 -2.08
CA VAL A 429 19.89 8.94 -2.62
C VAL A 429 21.29 9.55 -2.71
N ILE A 430 21.40 10.85 -2.99
CA ILE A 430 22.68 11.58 -2.99
C ILE A 430 23.21 11.71 -1.56
N LYS A 431 22.36 12.14 -0.61
CA LYS A 431 22.75 12.32 0.80
C LYS A 431 23.23 11.01 1.44
N HIS A 432 22.50 9.92 1.21
CA HIS A 432 22.80 8.61 1.79
C HIS A 432 23.72 7.74 0.90
N ARG A 433 24.14 8.24 -0.27
CA ARG A 433 24.94 7.49 -1.27
C ARG A 433 24.36 6.12 -1.64
N ARG A 434 23.02 6.02 -1.67
CA ARG A 434 22.30 4.76 -1.90
C ARG A 434 21.35 4.90 -3.09
N PHE A 435 21.75 4.38 -4.23
CA PHE A 435 21.04 4.57 -5.51
C PHE A 435 19.98 3.50 -5.83
N GLY A 436 19.75 2.52 -4.94
CA GLY A 436 18.69 1.52 -5.07
C GLY A 436 17.33 2.07 -5.52
N PRO A 437 16.80 3.14 -4.88
CA PRO A 437 15.52 3.76 -5.23
C PRO A 437 15.44 4.40 -6.64
N VAL A 438 16.55 4.46 -7.38
CA VAL A 438 16.56 4.91 -8.79
C VAL A 438 16.85 3.79 -9.78
N ILE A 439 17.10 2.57 -9.32
CA ILE A 439 17.49 1.43 -10.15
C ILE A 439 16.27 0.53 -10.42
N PRO A 440 15.90 0.26 -11.68
CA PRO A 440 14.82 -0.66 -12.00
C PRO A 440 15.21 -2.11 -11.71
N VAL A 441 14.22 -2.92 -11.33
CA VAL A 441 14.39 -4.37 -11.11
C VAL A 441 13.66 -5.16 -12.20
N LEU A 442 14.43 -5.95 -12.94
CA LEU A 442 13.88 -6.92 -13.89
C LEU A 442 13.66 -8.24 -13.18
N ARG A 443 12.42 -8.50 -12.76
CA ARG A 443 12.02 -9.80 -12.23
C ARG A 443 11.97 -10.80 -13.37
N ARG A 444 13.07 -11.54 -13.54
CA ARG A 444 13.01 -12.86 -14.17
C ARG A 444 12.09 -13.71 -13.32
N SER A 445 11.24 -14.53 -13.93
CA SER A 445 10.42 -15.50 -13.22
C SER A 445 11.33 -16.48 -12.48
N ARG A 446 11.85 -16.12 -11.31
CA ARG A 446 12.44 -17.06 -10.38
C ARG A 446 11.27 -17.78 -9.72
N PRO A 447 11.29 -19.13 -9.64
CA PRO A 447 10.50 -19.78 -8.63
C PRO A 447 10.90 -19.14 -7.31
N GLN A 448 9.92 -18.61 -6.55
CA GLN A 448 10.17 -18.39 -5.13
C GLN A 448 10.66 -19.75 -4.60
N PRO A 449 11.74 -19.82 -3.82
CA PRO A 449 11.97 -21.00 -3.03
C PRO A 449 10.64 -21.25 -2.31
N ALA A 450 10.17 -22.51 -2.33
CA ALA A 450 9.10 -22.92 -1.42
C ALA A 450 9.50 -22.30 -0.08
N SER A 451 8.64 -21.44 0.48
CA SER A 451 8.86 -20.91 1.80
C SER A 451 9.01 -22.13 2.70
N SER A 452 10.25 -22.52 2.95
CA SER A 452 10.61 -23.46 3.99
C SER A 452 10.45 -22.68 5.27
N THR A 453 9.20 -22.43 5.62
CA THR A 453 8.84 -22.19 7.00
C THR A 453 8.65 -23.60 7.58
N PRO A 454 9.38 -23.96 8.65
CA PRO A 454 9.35 -25.31 9.22
C PRO A 454 7.95 -25.77 9.63
#